data_AF-A0AA40VVH7-F1
#
_entry.id   AF-A0AA40VVH7-F1
#
_cell.length_a   1.000
_cell.length_b   1.000
_cell.length_c   1.000
_cell.angle_alpha   90.00
_cell.angle_beta   90.00
_cell.angle_gamma   90.00
#
_symmetry.space_group_name_H-M   'P 1'
#
loop_
_entity.id
_entity.type
_entity.pdbx_description
1 polymer ?
#
loop_
_entity_poly.entity_id
_entity_poly.type
_entity_poly.pdbx_seq_one_letter_code
_entity_poly.pdbx_strand_id
1 'polypeptide(L)'
;MIEKNIFEYGMNLLDSHFNKKLDDTVKGIWFEYLSDELMNEEFLTAVKNALLHSRFMPTAGELVGFIHGSKESKALMEWQVILKASTNCQDSSGIAYISTRARVALQAIGGLRTVGMAEEFRRNHMEKQFITVYCQCADKDAKALPQTSSAPTVEPKHEASESVPPPAHIRFEIAALKAKLSMNGKKPKLPS
;
A
#
# COMPACT_ATOMS: atom_id res chain seq x y z
N MET A 1 -8.67 -11.78 -26.52
CA MET A 1 -8.76 -13.24 -26.79
C MET A 1 -7.65 -13.64 -27.74
N ILE A 2 -6.92 -14.69 -27.35
CA ILE A 2 -5.77 -15.19 -28.10
C ILE A 2 -6.24 -16.31 -29.05
N GLU A 3 -5.76 -16.31 -30.29
CA GLU A 3 -5.98 -17.42 -31.22
C GLU A 3 -5.06 -18.60 -30.89
N LYS A 4 -5.57 -19.83 -31.06
CA LYS A 4 -4.86 -21.06 -30.66
C LYS A 4 -3.50 -21.22 -31.34
N ASN A 5 -3.41 -20.91 -32.62
CA ASN A 5 -2.17 -20.92 -33.41
C ASN A 5 -1.11 -19.93 -32.86
N ILE A 6 -1.53 -18.71 -32.48
CA ILE A 6 -0.67 -17.68 -31.93
C ILE A 6 -0.19 -18.09 -30.54
N PHE A 7 -1.08 -18.66 -29.72
CA PHE A 7 -0.73 -19.21 -28.43
C PHE A 7 0.32 -20.32 -28.54
N GLU A 8 0.06 -21.33 -29.38
CA GLU A 8 1.00 -22.44 -29.60
C GLU A 8 2.35 -21.95 -30.11
N TYR A 9 2.36 -20.98 -31.03
CA TYR A 9 3.58 -20.35 -31.51
C TYR A 9 4.38 -19.69 -30.37
N GLY A 10 3.73 -18.83 -29.58
CA GLY A 10 4.38 -18.16 -28.45
C GLY A 10 4.90 -19.14 -27.39
N MET A 11 4.13 -20.19 -27.08
CA MET A 11 4.55 -21.22 -26.14
C MET A 11 5.73 -22.04 -26.66
N ASN A 12 5.76 -22.36 -27.96
CA ASN A 12 6.89 -23.06 -28.56
C ASN A 12 8.18 -22.22 -28.53
N LEU A 13 8.09 -20.90 -28.68
CA LEU A 13 9.24 -20.00 -28.50
C LEU A 13 9.77 -20.04 -27.06
N LEU A 14 8.87 -19.97 -26.07
CA LEU A 14 9.25 -20.05 -24.66
C LEU A 14 9.88 -21.42 -24.32
N ASP A 15 9.25 -22.52 -24.75
CA ASP A 15 9.75 -23.88 -24.52
C ASP A 15 11.17 -24.06 -25.10
N SER A 16 11.41 -23.50 -26.29
CA SER A 16 12.71 -23.58 -26.98
C SER A 16 13.78 -22.74 -26.30
N HIS A 17 13.46 -21.51 -25.89
CA HIS A 17 14.42 -20.60 -25.26
C HIS A 17 14.83 -21.06 -23.86
N PHE A 18 13.87 -21.51 -23.05
CA PHE A 18 14.13 -21.95 -21.67
C PHE A 18 14.47 -23.44 -21.57
N ASN A 19 14.49 -24.16 -22.70
CA ASN A 19 14.73 -25.60 -22.78
C ASN A 19 13.86 -26.40 -21.78
N LYS A 20 12.59 -26.01 -21.66
CA LYS A 20 11.63 -26.59 -20.72
C LYS A 20 10.28 -26.69 -21.40
N LYS A 21 9.81 -27.92 -21.60
CA LYS A 21 8.46 -28.17 -22.14
C LYS A 21 7.43 -28.16 -21.02
N LEU A 22 6.37 -27.40 -21.21
CA LEU A 22 5.19 -27.50 -20.36
C LEU A 22 4.26 -28.61 -20.85
N ASP A 23 3.64 -29.30 -19.90
CA ASP A 23 2.59 -30.28 -20.16
C ASP A 23 1.38 -29.63 -20.83
N ASP A 24 0.70 -30.36 -21.73
CA ASP A 24 -0.44 -29.84 -22.49
C ASP A 24 -1.61 -29.42 -21.59
N THR A 25 -1.78 -30.08 -20.44
CA THR A 25 -2.78 -29.71 -19.43
C THR A 25 -2.47 -28.33 -18.85
N VAL A 26 -1.20 -28.06 -18.55
CA VAL A 26 -0.76 -26.77 -18.03
C VAL A 26 -0.90 -25.68 -19.09
N LYS A 27 -0.56 -25.99 -20.35
CA LYS A 27 -0.76 -25.08 -21.49
C LYS A 27 -2.24 -24.74 -21.68
N GLY A 28 -3.15 -25.70 -21.49
CA GLY A 28 -4.60 -25.45 -21.51
C GLY A 28 -5.05 -24.43 -20.47
N ILE A 29 -4.62 -24.61 -19.21
CA ILE A 29 -4.92 -23.65 -18.12
C ILE A 29 -4.35 -22.26 -18.42
N TRP A 30 -3.13 -22.21 -18.96
CA TRP A 30 -2.52 -20.94 -19.36
C TRP A 30 -3.26 -20.27 -20.50
N PHE A 31 -3.72 -21.03 -21.49
CA PHE A 31 -4.47 -20.50 -22.62
C PHE A 31 -5.77 -19.83 -22.18
N GLU A 32 -6.54 -20.47 -21.30
CA GLU A 32 -7.76 -19.89 -20.73
C GLU A 32 -7.45 -18.59 -19.97
N TYR A 33 -6.52 -18.64 -19.02
CA TYR A 33 -6.16 -17.47 -18.20
C TYR A 33 -5.62 -16.30 -19.03
N LEU A 34 -4.73 -16.57 -19.99
CA LEU A 34 -4.12 -15.52 -20.82
C LEU A 34 -5.10 -14.99 -21.88
N SER A 35 -6.05 -15.79 -22.35
CA SER A 35 -7.05 -15.34 -23.32
C SER A 35 -8.07 -14.37 -22.74
N ASP A 36 -8.34 -14.50 -21.42
CA ASP A 36 -9.18 -13.58 -20.65
C ASP A 36 -8.47 -12.24 -20.41
N GLU A 37 -7.15 -12.26 -20.24
CA GLU A 37 -6.37 -11.08 -19.85
C GLU A 37 -5.71 -10.35 -21.02
N LEU A 38 -5.42 -11.03 -22.14
CA LEU A 38 -4.60 -10.48 -23.24
C LEU A 38 -5.24 -10.67 -24.63
N MET A 39 -4.85 -9.79 -25.53
CA MET A 39 -5.05 -9.90 -26.97
C MET A 39 -3.83 -10.55 -27.65
N ASN A 40 -4.00 -11.01 -28.90
CA ASN A 40 -2.94 -11.64 -29.70
C ASN A 40 -1.61 -10.85 -29.68
N GLU A 41 -1.68 -9.55 -29.97
CA GLU A 41 -0.51 -8.68 -30.04
C GLU A 41 0.17 -8.49 -28.68
N GLU A 42 -0.63 -8.37 -27.63
CA GLU A 42 -0.17 -8.23 -26.25
C GLU A 42 0.53 -9.50 -25.77
N PHE A 43 -0.04 -10.66 -26.05
CA PHE A 43 0.57 -11.95 -25.73
C PHE A 43 1.93 -12.13 -26.42
N LEU A 44 2.03 -11.84 -27.73
CA LEU A 44 3.30 -11.94 -28.44
C LEU A 44 4.34 -10.94 -27.91
N THR A 45 3.89 -9.74 -27.53
CA THR A 45 4.75 -8.74 -26.90
C THR A 45 5.23 -9.23 -25.53
N ALA A 46 4.37 -9.88 -24.75
CA ALA A 46 4.71 -10.45 -23.44
C ALA A 46 5.75 -11.56 -23.58
N VAL A 47 5.57 -12.44 -24.57
CA VAL A 47 6.54 -13.50 -24.91
C VAL A 47 7.87 -12.88 -25.31
N LYS A 48 7.88 -11.85 -26.16
CA LYS A 48 9.11 -11.15 -26.55
C LYS A 48 9.82 -10.54 -25.34
N ASN A 49 9.10 -9.87 -24.45
CA ASN A 49 9.66 -9.30 -23.23
C ASN A 49 10.23 -10.39 -22.31
N ALA A 50 9.54 -11.52 -22.18
CA ALA A 50 10.02 -12.65 -21.41
C ALA A 50 11.35 -13.19 -21.96
N LEU A 51 11.46 -13.38 -23.29
CA LEU A 51 12.68 -13.86 -23.93
C LEU A 51 13.87 -12.89 -23.73
N LEU A 52 13.63 -11.58 -23.76
CA LEU A 52 14.68 -10.57 -23.65
C LEU A 52 15.15 -10.32 -22.21
N HIS A 53 14.25 -10.45 -21.23
CA HIS A 53 14.49 -9.94 -19.88
C HIS A 53 14.38 -10.99 -18.78
N SER A 54 13.76 -12.14 -19.03
CA SER A 54 13.56 -13.16 -18.00
C SER A 54 14.70 -14.17 -17.99
N ARG A 55 15.28 -14.38 -16.81
CA ARG A 55 16.28 -15.44 -16.58
C ARG A 55 15.66 -16.83 -16.46
N PHE A 56 14.41 -16.89 -16.03
CA PHE A 56 13.66 -18.12 -15.82
C PHE A 56 12.39 -18.11 -16.66
N MET A 57 11.83 -19.30 -16.91
CA MET A 57 10.57 -19.41 -17.64
C MET A 57 9.48 -18.68 -16.86
N PRO A 58 8.83 -17.66 -17.46
CA PRO A 58 7.84 -16.86 -16.76
C PRO A 58 6.60 -17.71 -16.47
N THR A 59 5.87 -17.37 -15.43
CA THR A 59 4.51 -17.84 -15.17
C THR A 59 3.52 -17.07 -16.06
N ALA A 60 2.30 -17.61 -16.24
CA ALA A 60 1.26 -16.91 -16.97
C ALA A 60 0.96 -15.51 -16.39
N GLY A 61 0.97 -15.37 -15.06
CA GLY A 61 0.78 -14.08 -14.40
C GLY A 61 1.91 -13.08 -14.66
N GLU A 62 3.14 -13.54 -14.78
CA GLU A 62 4.28 -12.68 -15.15
C GLU A 62 4.17 -12.20 -16.61
N LEU A 63 3.67 -13.03 -17.53
CA LEU A 63 3.39 -12.62 -18.91
C LEU A 63 2.38 -11.46 -18.96
N VAL A 64 1.27 -11.57 -18.22
CA VAL A 64 0.31 -10.46 -18.08
C VAL A 64 1.00 -9.24 -17.47
N GLY A 65 1.85 -9.46 -16.46
CA GLY A 65 2.64 -8.42 -15.80
C GLY A 65 3.58 -7.66 -16.74
N PHE A 66 4.12 -8.29 -17.79
CA PHE A 66 4.96 -7.60 -18.78
C PHE A 66 4.20 -6.60 -19.66
N ILE A 67 2.88 -6.73 -19.79
CA ILE A 67 2.05 -5.83 -20.58
C ILE A 67 1.37 -4.80 -19.70
N HIS A 68 0.73 -5.26 -18.63
CA HIS A 68 -0.08 -4.39 -17.78
C HIS A 68 0.70 -3.78 -16.60
N GLY A 69 1.98 -4.13 -16.45
CA GLY A 69 2.77 -3.81 -15.27
C GLY A 69 2.48 -4.74 -14.09
N SER A 70 3.37 -4.74 -13.10
CA SER A 70 3.17 -5.51 -11.87
C SER A 70 1.96 -4.97 -11.09
N LYS A 71 1.36 -5.82 -10.25
CA LYS A 71 0.31 -5.39 -9.32
C LYS A 71 0.77 -4.23 -8.44
N GLU A 72 2.05 -4.22 -8.08
CA GLU A 72 2.68 -3.14 -7.31
C GLU A 72 2.73 -1.84 -8.11
N SER A 73 3.12 -1.87 -9.40
CA SER A 73 3.08 -0.69 -10.25
C SER A 73 1.67 -0.13 -10.39
N LYS A 74 0.65 -1.00 -10.53
CA LYS A 74 -0.76 -0.58 -10.54
C LYS A 74 -1.17 0.04 -9.19
N ALA A 75 -0.78 -0.58 -8.08
CA ALA A 75 -1.03 -0.05 -6.74
C ALA A 75 -0.43 1.35 -6.57
N LEU A 76 0.81 1.57 -7.03
CA LEU A 76 1.46 2.88 -6.98
C LEU A 76 0.72 3.92 -7.81
N MET A 77 0.29 3.59 -9.04
CA MET A 77 -0.49 4.50 -9.87
C MET A 77 -1.81 4.91 -9.18
N GLU A 78 -2.54 3.95 -8.62
CA GLU A 78 -3.80 4.22 -7.92
C GLU A 78 -3.57 4.97 -6.60
N TRP A 79 -2.47 4.71 -5.90
CA TRP A 79 -2.06 5.48 -4.73
C TRP A 79 -1.83 6.97 -5.05
N GLN A 80 -1.21 7.28 -6.19
CA GLN A 80 -1.04 8.67 -6.63
C GLN A 80 -2.38 9.36 -6.91
N VAL A 81 -3.36 8.63 -7.45
CA VAL A 81 -4.73 9.14 -7.62
C VAL A 81 -5.37 9.44 -6.27
N ILE A 82 -5.22 8.54 -5.29
CA ILE A 82 -5.70 8.71 -3.91
C ILE A 82 -5.05 9.92 -3.25
N LEU A 83 -3.74 10.10 -3.37
CA LEU A 83 -3.02 11.24 -2.81
C LEU A 83 -3.55 12.56 -3.37
N LYS A 84 -3.71 12.67 -4.70
CA LYS A 84 -4.27 13.86 -5.35
C LYS A 84 -5.69 14.16 -4.88
N ALA A 85 -6.53 13.14 -4.77
CA ALA A 85 -7.90 13.28 -4.27
C ALA A 85 -7.95 13.67 -2.78
N SER A 86 -6.94 13.26 -1.99
CA SER A 86 -6.88 13.55 -0.56
C SER A 86 -6.45 14.99 -0.26
N THR A 87 -5.65 15.60 -1.14
CA THR A 87 -5.17 16.98 -1.00
C THR A 87 -6.18 18.01 -1.52
N ASN A 88 -6.91 17.68 -2.60
CA ASN A 88 -7.87 18.57 -3.23
C ASN A 88 -9.29 18.20 -2.82
N CYS A 89 -9.77 18.75 -1.69
CA CYS A 89 -11.07 18.41 -1.10
C CYS A 89 -12.29 18.69 -2.03
N GLN A 90 -12.12 19.47 -3.10
CA GLN A 90 -13.15 19.75 -4.10
C GLN A 90 -13.12 18.81 -5.33
N ASP A 91 -12.04 18.06 -5.52
CA ASP A 91 -11.85 17.18 -6.68
C ASP A 91 -11.70 15.71 -6.25
N SER A 92 -12.72 15.22 -5.55
CA SER A 92 -12.85 13.80 -5.23
C SER A 92 -13.24 12.94 -6.45
N SER A 93 -13.33 13.52 -7.65
CA SER A 93 -13.79 12.83 -8.86
C SER A 93 -12.86 11.66 -9.23
N GLY A 94 -11.55 11.82 -9.02
CA GLY A 94 -10.56 10.79 -9.30
C GLY A 94 -10.78 9.47 -8.53
N ILE A 95 -11.42 9.52 -7.36
CA ILE A 95 -11.68 8.31 -6.58
C ILE A 95 -12.79 7.43 -7.16
N ALA A 96 -13.64 7.98 -8.05
CA ALA A 96 -14.67 7.19 -8.71
C ALA A 96 -14.05 6.19 -9.71
N TYR A 97 -12.82 6.46 -10.16
CA TYR A 97 -12.14 5.70 -11.22
C TYR A 97 -11.08 4.73 -10.71
N ILE A 98 -10.82 4.67 -9.39
CA ILE A 98 -9.92 3.66 -8.85
C ILE A 98 -10.59 2.28 -8.87
N SER A 99 -9.79 1.24 -8.98
CA SER A 99 -10.26 -0.14 -9.04
C SER A 99 -11.00 -0.55 -7.76
N THR A 100 -11.83 -1.58 -7.85
CA THR A 100 -12.47 -2.18 -6.66
C THR A 100 -11.41 -2.65 -5.66
N ARG A 101 -10.30 -3.22 -6.14
CA ARG A 101 -9.16 -3.62 -5.31
C ARG A 101 -8.54 -2.44 -4.55
N ALA A 102 -8.32 -1.29 -5.20
CA ALA A 102 -7.83 -0.11 -4.51
C ALA A 102 -8.84 0.45 -3.51
N ARG A 103 -10.14 0.42 -3.81
CA ARG A 103 -11.16 0.85 -2.84
C ARG A 103 -11.11 0.02 -1.57
N VAL A 104 -10.94 -1.29 -1.71
CA VAL A 104 -10.80 -2.23 -0.59
C VAL A 104 -9.52 -1.95 0.20
N ALA A 105 -8.38 -1.81 -0.49
CA ALA A 105 -7.11 -1.48 0.15
C ALA A 105 -7.14 -0.11 0.86
N LEU A 106 -7.79 0.89 0.25
CA LEU A 106 -7.98 2.22 0.83
C LEU A 106 -8.84 2.16 2.09
N GLN A 107 -9.93 1.39 2.09
CA GLN A 107 -10.76 1.19 3.27
C GLN A 107 -9.97 0.53 4.40
N ALA A 108 -9.14 -0.47 4.08
CA ALA A 108 -8.32 -1.19 5.08
C ALA A 108 -7.32 -0.27 5.81
N ILE A 109 -6.78 0.75 5.14
CA ILE A 109 -5.88 1.74 5.76
C ILE A 109 -6.62 2.94 6.39
N GLY A 110 -7.95 2.89 6.50
CA GLY A 110 -8.77 3.91 7.16
C GLY A 110 -9.42 4.95 6.23
N GLY A 111 -9.37 4.77 4.91
CA GLY A 111 -10.09 5.58 3.94
C GLY A 111 -9.42 6.90 3.55
N LEU A 112 -10.02 7.59 2.56
CA LEU A 112 -9.47 8.82 1.96
C LEU A 112 -9.23 9.94 2.99
N ARG A 113 -10.17 10.14 3.92
CA ARG A 113 -10.05 11.18 4.95
C ARG A 113 -8.82 10.98 5.83
N THR A 114 -8.53 9.74 6.21
CA THR A 114 -7.36 9.40 7.02
C THR A 114 -6.07 9.69 6.27
N VAL A 115 -6.02 9.41 4.96
CA VAL A 115 -4.88 9.76 4.10
C VAL A 115 -4.69 11.27 4.03
N GLY A 116 -5.77 12.04 3.85
CA GLY A 116 -5.71 13.51 3.73
C GLY A 116 -5.28 14.22 5.03
N MET A 117 -5.56 13.64 6.20
CA MET A 117 -5.16 14.18 7.50
C MET A 117 -3.78 13.72 7.98
N ALA A 118 -3.17 12.75 7.31
CA ALA A 118 -1.90 12.16 7.73
C ALA A 118 -0.70 13.05 7.35
N GLU A 119 0.25 13.18 8.28
CA GLU A 119 1.55 13.78 8.00
C GLU A 119 2.34 12.95 6.98
N GLU A 120 3.31 13.57 6.30
CA GLU A 120 4.11 12.92 5.24
C GLU A 120 4.76 11.60 5.67
N PHE A 121 5.38 11.57 6.85
CA PHE A 121 5.99 10.35 7.39
C PHE A 121 4.96 9.22 7.53
N ARG A 122 3.76 9.53 8.03
CA ARG A 122 2.67 8.57 8.19
C ARG A 122 2.09 8.15 6.83
N ARG A 123 2.01 9.06 5.87
CA ARG A 123 1.57 8.76 4.49
C ARG A 123 2.49 7.75 3.81
N ASN A 124 3.81 7.87 3.98
CA ASN A 124 4.77 6.88 3.44
C ASN A 124 4.57 5.48 4.04
N HIS A 125 4.17 5.39 5.32
CA HIS A 125 3.83 4.11 5.93
C HIS A 125 2.50 3.56 5.39
N MET A 126 1.49 4.41 5.26
CA MET A 126 0.18 4.05 4.71
C MET A 126 0.27 3.59 3.25
N GLU A 127 1.17 4.16 2.45
CA GLU A 127 1.47 3.70 1.09
C GLU A 127 1.92 2.23 1.07
N LYS A 128 2.89 1.88 1.92
CA LYS A 128 3.38 0.49 2.00
C LYS A 128 2.29 -0.47 2.43
N GLN A 129 1.46 -0.06 3.38
CA GLN A 129 0.30 -0.85 3.82
C GLN A 129 -0.74 -0.99 2.69
N PHE A 130 -1.04 0.08 1.98
CA PHE A 130 -1.93 0.09 0.84
C PHE A 130 -1.46 -0.88 -0.25
N ILE A 131 -0.19 -0.80 -0.66
CA ILE A 131 0.40 -1.69 -1.66
C ILE A 131 0.33 -3.15 -1.19
N THR A 132 0.64 -3.40 0.08
CA THR A 132 0.57 -4.75 0.66
C THR A 132 -0.85 -5.32 0.56
N VAL A 133 -1.86 -4.57 1.01
CA VAL A 133 -3.25 -5.02 0.96
C VAL A 133 -3.73 -5.14 -0.49
N TYR A 134 -3.38 -4.19 -1.35
CA TYR A 134 -3.73 -4.21 -2.78
C TYR A 134 -3.21 -5.49 -3.45
N CYS A 135 -1.94 -5.83 -3.24
CA CYS A 135 -1.32 -7.01 -3.84
C CYS A 135 -1.87 -8.33 -3.29
N GLN A 136 -2.34 -8.34 -2.04
CA GLN A 136 -2.93 -9.52 -1.39
C GLN A 136 -4.40 -9.76 -1.73
N CYS A 137 -5.16 -8.71 -2.06
CA CYS A 137 -6.57 -8.86 -2.41
C CYS A 137 -6.75 -9.48 -3.81
N ALA A 138 -7.46 -10.61 -3.91
CA ALA A 138 -7.98 -11.03 -5.21
C ALA A 138 -9.10 -10.07 -5.66
N ASP A 139 -9.34 -9.97 -6.97
CA ASP A 139 -10.39 -9.08 -7.50
C ASP A 139 -11.80 -9.45 -6.97
N LYS A 140 -11.95 -10.68 -6.46
CA LYS A 140 -13.19 -11.23 -5.90
C LYS A 140 -13.31 -11.05 -4.37
N ASP A 141 -12.24 -10.68 -3.67
CA ASP A 141 -12.19 -10.66 -2.19
C ASP A 141 -12.73 -9.37 -1.56
N ALA A 142 -13.23 -8.44 -2.38
CA ALA A 142 -13.76 -7.15 -1.93
C ALA A 142 -14.92 -7.26 -0.90
N LYS A 143 -15.56 -8.42 -0.79
CA LYS A 143 -16.62 -8.70 0.20
C LYS A 143 -16.11 -9.30 1.52
N ALA A 144 -14.85 -9.72 1.61
CA ALA A 144 -14.36 -10.56 2.71
C ALA A 144 -13.55 -9.81 3.77
N LEU A 145 -13.19 -8.53 3.56
CA LEU A 145 -12.46 -7.79 4.58
C LEU A 145 -13.42 -7.28 5.67
N PRO A 146 -13.11 -7.50 6.96
CA PRO A 146 -13.86 -6.90 8.05
C PRO A 146 -13.77 -5.38 7.88
N GLN A 147 -14.93 -4.73 7.74
CA GLN A 147 -14.99 -3.28 7.88
C GLN A 147 -14.38 -2.96 9.24
N THR A 148 -13.28 -2.21 9.26
CA THR A 148 -12.71 -1.62 10.47
C THR A 148 -13.62 -0.49 10.95
N SER A 149 -14.89 -0.80 11.22
CA SER A 149 -15.81 -0.01 12.02
C SER A 149 -15.51 -0.24 13.49
N SER A 150 -14.30 0.06 13.90
CA SER A 150 -13.93 0.22 15.30
C SER A 150 -12.82 1.25 15.39
N ALA A 151 -13.18 2.50 15.09
CA ALA A 151 -12.56 3.58 15.84
C ALA A 151 -12.80 3.24 17.32
N PRO A 152 -11.77 3.17 18.17
CA PRO A 152 -12.01 3.11 19.59
C PRO A 152 -12.68 4.42 19.97
N THR A 153 -13.99 4.39 20.18
CA THR A 153 -14.65 5.37 21.02
C THR A 153 -14.06 5.21 22.40
N VAL A 154 -12.98 5.94 22.66
CA VAL A 154 -12.52 6.19 24.01
C VAL A 154 -13.60 7.08 24.60
N GLU A 155 -14.56 6.46 25.29
CA GLU A 155 -15.35 7.17 26.28
C GLU A 155 -14.36 7.86 27.22
N PRO A 156 -14.49 9.17 27.49
CA PRO A 156 -13.71 9.82 28.52
C PRO A 156 -14.21 9.28 29.86
N LYS A 157 -13.62 8.17 30.31
CA LYS A 157 -13.63 7.81 31.73
C LYS A 157 -12.86 8.91 32.46
N HIS A 158 -13.61 9.80 33.10
CA HIS A 158 -13.15 10.56 34.25
C HIS A 158 -12.80 9.56 35.36
N GLU A 159 -11.63 8.94 35.26
CA GLU A 159 -10.96 8.35 36.41
C GLU A 159 -10.30 9.50 37.16
N ALA A 160 -10.86 9.81 38.33
CA ALA A 160 -10.22 10.65 39.32
C ALA A 160 -8.80 10.11 39.53
N SER A 161 -7.81 10.92 39.16
CA SER A 161 -6.40 10.58 39.31
C SER A 161 -6.09 10.44 40.79
N GLU A 162 -6.06 9.20 41.26
CA GLU A 162 -5.44 8.85 42.52
C GLU A 162 -3.94 9.12 42.34
N SER A 163 -3.51 10.27 42.87
CA SER A 163 -2.16 10.79 42.69
C SER A 163 -1.18 9.86 43.41
N VAL A 164 -0.51 8.99 42.66
CA VAL A 164 0.65 8.28 43.19
C VAL A 164 1.70 9.33 43.55
N PRO A 165 2.14 9.42 44.81
CA PRO A 165 3.14 10.40 45.20
C PRO A 165 4.44 10.18 44.41
N PRO A 166 5.07 11.25 43.89
CA PRO A 166 6.30 11.10 43.11
C PRO A 166 7.40 10.46 43.97
N PRO A 167 8.23 9.56 43.38
CA PRO A 167 9.36 8.92 44.04
C PRO A 167 10.27 9.92 44.77
N ALA A 168 10.81 9.52 45.92
CA ALA A 168 11.54 10.42 46.83
C ALA A 168 12.69 11.20 46.18
N HIS A 169 13.41 10.60 45.21
CA HIS A 169 14.52 11.26 44.52
C HIS A 169 14.07 12.46 43.66
N ILE A 170 12.89 12.37 43.03
CA ILE A 170 12.33 13.46 42.21
C ILE A 170 11.92 14.65 43.08
N ARG A 171 11.46 14.40 44.32
CA ARG A 171 11.10 15.46 45.26
C ARG A 171 12.29 16.32 45.66
N PHE A 172 13.47 15.72 45.82
CA PHE A 172 14.70 16.45 46.16
C PHE A 172 15.17 17.33 44.99
N GLU A 173 15.10 16.84 43.75
CA GLU A 173 15.50 17.62 42.58
C GLU A 173 14.59 18.84 42.34
N ILE A 174 13.27 18.66 42.49
CA ILE A 174 12.31 19.77 42.34
C ILE A 174 12.50 20.82 43.44
N ALA A 175 12.76 20.40 44.69
CA ALA A 175 13.05 21.33 45.78
C ALA A 175 14.35 22.12 45.54
N ALA A 176 15.41 21.47 45.05
CA ALA A 176 16.68 22.11 44.72
C ALA A 176 16.55 23.12 43.55
N LEU A 177 15.77 22.79 42.52
CA LEU A 177 15.47 23.71 41.40
C LEU A 177 14.68 24.93 41.86
N LYS A 178 13.68 24.74 42.72
CA LYS A 178 12.86 25.84 43.25
C LYS A 178 13.67 26.78 44.15
N ALA A 179 14.58 26.23 44.96
CA ALA A 179 15.50 27.04 45.77
C ALA A 179 16.46 27.87 44.90
N LYS A 180 17.02 27.29 43.83
CA LYS A 180 17.90 28.01 42.88
C LYS A 180 17.17 29.15 42.17
N LEU A 181 15.92 28.96 41.75
CA LEU A 181 15.13 29.99 41.09
C LEU A 181 14.75 31.14 42.04
N SER A 182 14.53 30.85 43.33
CA SER A 182 14.23 31.89 44.32
C SER A 182 15.44 32.77 44.69
N MET A 183 16.67 32.33 44.44
CA MET A 183 17.88 33.09 44.79
C MET A 183 18.39 34.04 43.70
N ASN A 184 17.94 33.91 42.45
CA ASN A 184 18.35 34.77 41.34
C ASN A 184 17.48 36.04 41.16
N GLY A 185 16.58 36.34 42.10
CA GLY A 185 15.67 37.49 42.04
C GLY A 185 16.24 38.85 42.49
N LYS A 186 17.55 39.01 42.73
CA LYS A 186 18.13 40.31 43.09
C LYS A 186 18.39 41.15 41.84
N LYS A 187 17.44 42.04 41.52
CA LYS A 187 17.62 43.11 40.52
C LYS A 187 18.80 44.03 40.92
N PRO A 188 19.71 44.37 40.00
CA PRO A 188 20.75 45.36 40.26
C PRO A 188 20.13 46.75 40.39
N LYS A 189 20.47 47.47 41.46
CA LYS A 189 20.18 48.91 41.61
C LYS A 189 21.08 49.68 40.66
N LEU A 190 20.48 50.44 39.75
CA LEU A 190 21.17 51.44 38.94
C LEU A 190 21.55 52.64 39.83
N PRO A 191 22.80 53.13 39.77
CA PRO A 191 23.21 54.35 40.47
C PRO A 191 22.67 55.60 39.76
N SER A 192 22.27 56.59 40.55
CA SER A 192 21.86 57.93 40.11
C SER A 192 23.07 58.86 39.98
#